data_AF-A0A7J5EYZ4-F1
#
_entry.id   AF-A0A7J5EYZ4-F1
#
_cell.length_a   1.000
_cell.length_b   1.000
_cell.length_c   1.000
_cell.angle_alpha   90.00
_cell.angle_beta   90.00
_cell.angle_gamma   90.00
#
_symmetry.space_group_name_H-M   'P 1'
#
loop_
_entity.id
_entity.type
_entity.pdbx_description
1 polymer ?
#
loop_
_entity_poly.entity_id
_entity_poly.type
_entity_poly.pdbx_seq_one_letter_code
_entity_poly.pdbx_strand_id
1 'polypeptide(L)' 'MATIEVGIRIDTTEGISFFGIEAVNKQLAAGLRIRELRPGGAVVTKTGESDEGERFALGGCQIVVVFEGD' A
#
# COMPACT_ATOMS: atom_id res chain seq x y z
N MET A 1 15.63 -7.64 -9.89
CA MET A 1 14.26 -7.87 -9.35
C MET A 1 13.66 -6.53 -8.92
N ALA A 2 12.61 -6.04 -9.59
CA ALA A 2 12.01 -4.74 -9.30
C ALA A 2 10.84 -4.89 -8.29
N THR A 3 10.77 -4.00 -7.31
CA THR A 3 9.73 -3.97 -6.27
C THR A 3 9.06 -2.60 -6.23
N ILE A 4 7.73 -2.57 -6.22
CA ILE A 4 6.94 -1.33 -6.23
C ILE A 4 5.87 -1.40 -5.14
N GLU A 5 5.79 -0.37 -4.32
CA GLU A 5 4.68 -0.20 -3.38
C GLU A 5 3.47 0.42 -4.08
N VAL A 6 2.29 -0.16 -3.88
CA VAL A 6 1.01 0.36 -4.38
C VAL A 6 0.01 0.38 -3.25
N GLY A 7 -0.73 1.47 -3.11
CA GLY A 7 -1.60 1.66 -1.96
C GLY A 7 -2.47 2.89 -2.00
N ILE A 8 -3.16 3.09 -0.90
CA ILE A 8 -4.05 4.21 -0.63
C ILE A 8 -3.64 4.89 0.69
N ARG A 9 -3.71 6.22 0.72
CA ARG A 9 -3.57 7.01 1.94
C ARG A 9 -4.75 7.98 2.05
N ILE A 10 -5.26 8.11 3.25
CA ILE A 10 -6.35 9.00 3.65
C ILE A 10 -5.77 9.91 4.73
N ASP A 11 -5.69 11.19 4.40
CA ASP A 11 -5.31 12.24 5.32
C ASP A 11 -6.50 13.19 5.50
N THR A 12 -6.70 13.70 6.71
CA THR A 12 -7.85 14.57 7.01
C THR A 12 -7.72 15.98 6.42
N THR A 13 -6.51 16.34 5.98
CA THR A 13 -6.18 17.63 5.36
C THR A 13 -6.00 17.48 3.86
N GLU A 14 -5.27 16.45 3.43
CA GLU A 14 -4.92 16.22 2.01
C GLU A 14 -5.94 15.36 1.26
N GLY A 15 -6.86 14.70 1.96
CA GLY A 15 -7.88 13.84 1.37
C GLY A 15 -7.36 12.44 1.02
N ILE A 16 -7.90 11.86 -0.06
CA ILE A 16 -7.58 10.49 -0.49
C ILE A 16 -6.56 10.53 -1.61
N SER A 17 -5.47 9.80 -1.46
CA SER A 17 -4.43 9.61 -2.49
C SER A 17 -4.20 8.13 -2.78
N PHE A 18 -4.00 7.83 -4.06
CA PHE A 18 -3.55 6.52 -4.54
C PHE A 18 -2.14 6.67 -5.10
N PHE A 19 -1.27 5.71 -4.85
CA PHE A 19 0.12 5.75 -5.29
C PHE A 19 0.59 4.41 -5.84
N GLY A 20 1.67 4.42 -6.61
CA GLY A 20 2.29 3.22 -7.17
C GLY A 20 1.60 2.62 -8.39
N ILE A 21 0.33 2.97 -8.67
CA ILE A 21 -0.46 2.43 -9.78
C ILE A 21 0.23 2.65 -11.12
N GLU A 22 0.65 3.89 -11.41
CA GLU A 22 1.32 4.22 -12.67
C GLU A 22 2.63 3.46 -12.84
N ALA A 23 3.39 3.30 -11.75
CA ALA A 23 4.67 2.59 -11.77
C ALA A 23 4.46 1.09 -12.04
N VAL A 24 3.47 0.46 -11.39
CA VAL A 24 3.09 -0.95 -11.64
C VAL A 24 2.64 -1.12 -13.10
N ASN A 25 1.74 -0.26 -13.58
CA ASN A 25 1.22 -0.33 -14.94
C ASN A 25 2.33 -0.14 -15.99
N LYS A 26 3.31 0.72 -15.72
CA LYS A 26 4.46 0.91 -16.60
C LYS A 26 5.30 -0.37 -16.75
N GLN A 27 5.53 -1.11 -15.66
CA GLN A 27 6.27 -2.39 -15.73
C GLN A 27 5.47 -3.45 -16.50
N LEU A 28 4.17 -3.54 -16.26
CA LEU A 28 3.28 -4.45 -16.99
C LEU A 28 3.26 -4.13 -18.50
N ALA A 29 3.17 -2.85 -18.85
CA ALA A 29 3.21 -2.39 -20.24
C ALA A 29 4.56 -2.67 -20.92
N ALA A 30 5.65 -2.73 -20.15
CA ALA A 30 6.97 -3.13 -20.62
C ALA A 30 7.13 -4.67 -20.76
N GLY A 31 6.08 -5.45 -20.46
CA GLY A 31 6.07 -6.91 -20.61
C GLY A 31 6.57 -7.68 -19.39
N LEU A 32 6.92 -7.03 -18.29
CA LEU A 32 7.29 -7.72 -17.05
C LEU A 32 6.05 -8.37 -16.42
N ARG A 33 6.27 -9.49 -15.72
CA ARG A 33 5.25 -10.22 -15.00
C ARG A 33 5.39 -10.04 -13.50
N ILE A 34 4.26 -10.01 -12.80
CA ILE A 34 4.24 -10.00 -11.34
C ILE A 34 4.55 -11.43 -10.86
N ARG A 35 5.60 -11.58 -10.07
CA ARG A 35 5.98 -12.84 -9.44
C ARG A 35 5.13 -13.13 -8.21
N GLU A 36 5.00 -12.13 -7.33
CA GLU A 36 4.27 -12.25 -6.08
C GLU A 36 3.82 -10.89 -5.54
N LEU A 37 2.86 -10.93 -4.62
CA LEU A 37 2.45 -9.79 -3.81
C LEU A 37 2.89 -10.06 -2.37
N ARG A 38 3.60 -9.12 -1.77
CA ARG A 38 4.04 -9.21 -0.38
C ARG A 38 3.23 -8.26 0.50
N PRO A 39 3.02 -8.62 1.77
CA PRO A 39 2.47 -7.70 2.76
C PRO A 39 3.28 -6.40 2.78
N GLY A 40 2.58 -5.28 2.77
CA GLY A 40 3.16 -3.97 3.01
C GLY A 40 2.84 -3.47 4.42
N GLY A 41 2.77 -2.15 4.57
CA GLY A 41 2.39 -1.50 5.81
C GLY A 41 0.94 -1.03 5.83
N ALA A 42 0.52 -0.60 7.02
CA ALA A 42 -0.71 0.15 7.24
C ALA A 42 -0.38 1.37 8.10
N VAL A 43 -1.02 2.49 7.79
CA VAL A 43 -1.01 3.69 8.63
C VAL A 43 -2.25 3.62 9.51
N VAL A 44 -2.03 3.57 10.81
CA VAL A 44 -3.11 3.55 11.80
C VAL A 44 -2.92 4.66 12.82
N THR A 45 -4.02 5.25 13.25
CA THR A 45 -4.04 6.25 14.32
C THR A 45 -4.85 5.69 15.48
N LYS A 46 -4.27 5.64 16.68
CA LYS A 46 -5.00 5.26 17.89
C LYS A 46 -6.08 6.31 18.14
N THR A 47 -7.35 5.90 18.12
CA THR A 47 -8.52 6.77 18.30
C THR A 47 -9.12 6.66 19.70
N GLY A 48 -8.73 5.63 20.45
CA GLY A 48 -9.16 5.46 21.82
C GLY A 48 -8.61 4.18 22.43
N GLU A 49 -8.90 4.02 23.70
CA GLU A 49 -8.59 2.84 24.49
C GLU A 49 -9.77 2.58 25.42
N SER A 50 -10.09 1.31 25.62
CA SER A 50 -11.16 0.84 26.49
C SER A 50 -10.73 -0.45 27.19
N ASP A 51 -11.47 -0.88 28.20
CA ASP A 51 -11.19 -2.13 28.92
C ASP A 51 -11.23 -3.38 28.02
N GLU A 52 -11.85 -3.28 26.83
CA GLU A 52 -11.90 -4.33 25.81
C GLU A 52 -10.74 -4.28 24.80
N GLY A 53 -9.90 -3.24 24.86
CA GLY A 53 -8.74 -3.07 23.99
C GLY A 53 -8.61 -1.70 23.34
N GLU A 54 -7.60 -1.59 22.47
CA GLU A 54 -7.25 -0.37 21.74
C GLU A 54 -8.06 -0.22 20.45
N ARG A 55 -8.47 1.01 20.13
CA ARG A 55 -9.18 1.34 18.89
C ARG A 55 -8.26 2.10 17.94
N PHE A 56 -8.19 1.65 16.71
CA PHE A 56 -7.38 2.25 15.66
C PHE A 56 -8.23 2.62 14.45
N ALA A 57 -8.04 3.84 13.93
CA ALA A 57 -8.54 4.22 12.62
C ALA A 57 -7.48 3.93 11.56
N LEU A 58 -7.88 3.26 10.48
CA LEU A 58 -7.01 3.02 9.33
C LEU A 58 -6.97 4.28 8.46
N GLY A 59 -5.80 4.90 8.37
CA GLY A 59 -5.51 6.05 7.52
C GLY A 59 -4.86 5.67 6.19
N GLY A 60 -4.51 4.40 5.97
CA GLY A 60 -3.96 3.97 4.70
C GLY A 60 -3.32 2.59 4.77
N CYS A 61 -3.08 2.00 3.61
CA CYS A 61 -2.37 0.73 3.49
C CYS A 61 -1.71 0.61 2.12
N GLN A 62 -0.71 -0.27 2.07
CA GLN A 62 -0.04 -0.64 0.83
C GLN A 62 0.30 -2.11 0.80
N ILE A 63 0.52 -2.59 -0.42
CA ILE A 63 1.12 -3.88 -0.71
C ILE A 63 2.40 -3.65 -1.52
N VAL A 64 3.32 -4.61 -1.46
CA VAL A 64 4.54 -4.58 -2.26
C VAL A 64 4.35 -5.54 -3.44
N VAL A 65 4.38 -5.00 -4.66
CA VAL A 65 4.36 -5.76 -5.91
C VAL A 65 5.78 -6.13 -6.28
N VAL A 66 6.02 -7.42 -6.46
CA VAL A 66 7.32 -7.96 -6.84
C VAL A 66 7.26 -8.48 -8.26
N PHE A 67 8.06 -7.91 -9.15
CA PHE A 67 8.16 -8.36 -10.53
C PHE A 67 9.18 -9.50 -10.67
N GLU A 68 8.92 -10.37 -11.63
CA GLU A 68 9.94 -11.29 -12.16
C GLU A 68 11.15 -10.46 -12.61
N GLY A 69 12.35 -10.94 -12.31
CA GLY A 69 13.57 -10.45 -12.94
C GLY A 69 14.20 -11.63 -13.67
N ASP A 70 14.89 -11.33 -14.76
CA ASP A 70 15.99 -12.19 -15.21
C ASP A 70 17.00 -12.38 -14.07
#